data_AF-A0A382MGD8-F1
#
_entry.id   AF-A0A382MGD8-F1
#
_cell.length_a   1.000
_cell.length_b   1.000
_cell.length_c   1.000
_cell.angle_alpha   90.00
_cell.angle_beta   90.00
_cell.angle_gamma   90.00
#
_symmetry.space_group_name_H-M   'P 1'
#
loop_
_entity.id
_entity.type
_entity.pdbx_description
1 polymer ?
#
loop_
_entity_poly.entity_id
_entity_poly.type
_entity_poly.pdbx_seq_one_letter_code
_entity_poly.pdbx_strand_id
1 'polypeptide(L)' 'MKAMEIPGGNIVHQAQVMSEEFRDMGTTEDELLTMFSNPFYGGLHMAYVQLGKESIGHIVRQVYENIHLKNG' A
#
# COMPACT_ATOMS: atom_id res chain seq x y z
N MET A 1 -6.49 14.66 18.12
CA MET A 1 -7.47 13.96 17.26
C MET A 1 -7.35 12.48 17.54
N LYS A 2 -8.44 11.77 17.87
CA LYS A 2 -8.39 10.29 18.00
C LYS A 2 -8.12 9.73 16.60
N ALA A 3 -7.10 8.88 16.48
CA ALA A 3 -6.83 8.14 15.26
C ALA A 3 -8.11 7.40 14.86
N MET A 4 -8.67 7.77 13.72
CA MET A 4 -9.81 7.07 13.14
C MET A 4 -9.26 5.77 12.56
N GLU A 5 -9.36 4.70 13.35
CA GLU A 5 -9.06 3.34 12.88
C GLU A 5 -10.08 2.98 11.80
N ILE A 6 -9.60 2.59 10.62
CA ILE A 6 -10.49 2.04 9.58
C ILE A 6 -10.95 0.67 10.08
N PRO A 7 -12.27 0.42 10.23
CA PRO A 7 -12.76 -0.89 10.60
C PRO A 7 -12.41 -1.90 9.48
N GLY A 8 -11.61 -2.92 9.79
CA GLY A 8 -11.22 -3.93 8.81
C GLY A 8 -10.03 -4.82 9.16
N GLY A 9 -9.55 -4.83 10.41
CA GLY A 9 -8.45 -5.72 10.84
C GLY A 9 -7.06 -5.09 10.73
N ASN A 10 -6.07 -5.89 10.34
CA ASN A 10 -4.65 -5.51 10.34
C ASN A 10 -4.33 -4.54 9.17
N ILE A 11 -4.01 -3.28 9.49
CA ILE A 11 -3.70 -2.22 8.53
C ILE A 11 -2.51 -2.55 7.60
N VAL A 12 -1.53 -3.34 8.06
CA VAL A 12 -0.42 -3.82 7.21
C VAL A 12 -0.94 -4.75 6.13
N HIS A 13 -1.84 -5.67 6.49
CA HIS A 13 -2.45 -6.57 5.54
C HIS A 13 -3.31 -5.82 4.52
N GLN A 14 -4.08 -4.81 4.96
CA GLN A 14 -4.85 -3.98 4.04
C GLN A 14 -3.95 -3.21 3.07
N ALA A 15 -2.86 -2.60 3.55
CA ALA A 15 -1.90 -1.93 2.69
C ALA A 15 -1.29 -2.87 1.65
N GLN A 16 -1.01 -4.12 2.04
CA GLN A 16 -0.53 -5.16 1.13
C GLN A 16 -1.57 -5.51 0.07
N VAL A 17 -2.82 -5.81 0.46
CA VAL A 17 -3.91 -6.17 -0.47
C VAL A 17 -4.17 -5.04 -1.46
N MET A 18 -4.29 -3.80 -0.99
CA MET A 18 -4.45 -2.64 -1.88
C MET A 18 -3.27 -2.51 -2.85
N SER A 19 -2.04 -2.74 -2.38
CA SER A 19 -0.85 -2.68 -3.25
C SER A 19 -0.88 -3.76 -4.34
N GLU A 20 -1.30 -4.98 -3.99
CA GLU A 20 -1.45 -6.08 -4.95
C GLU A 20 -2.54 -5.77 -5.99
N GLU A 21 -3.70 -5.25 -5.56
CA GLU A 21 -4.79 -4.86 -6.47
C GLU A 21 -4.36 -3.79 -7.48
N PHE A 22 -3.74 -2.70 -7.01
CA PHE A 22 -3.30 -1.62 -7.91
C PHE A 22 -2.17 -2.07 -8.85
N ARG A 23 -1.25 -2.90 -8.38
CA ARG A 23 -0.23 -3.53 -9.22
C ARG A 23 -0.87 -4.38 -10.31
N ASP A 24 -1.83 -5.23 -9.95
CA ASP A 24 -2.51 -6.14 -10.89
C ASP A 24 -3.37 -5.36 -11.92
N MET A 25 -3.79 -4.13 -11.57
CA MET A 25 -4.41 -3.18 -12.50
C MET A 25 -3.42 -2.42 -13.40
N GLY A 26 -2.11 -2.65 -13.27
CA GLY A 26 -1.07 -2.06 -14.11
C GLY A 26 -0.40 -0.80 -13.56
N THR A 27 -0.63 -0.46 -12.29
CA THR A 27 0.09 0.64 -11.62
C THR A 27 1.56 0.27 -11.46
N THR A 28 2.47 1.20 -11.69
CA THR A 28 3.91 1.01 -11.40
C THR A 28 4.25 1.22 -9.92
N GLU A 29 5.39 0.72 -9.46
CA GLU A 29 5.84 0.88 -8.07
C GLU A 29 5.88 2.37 -7.65
N ASP A 30 6.47 3.22 -8.50
CA ASP A 30 6.60 4.67 -8.23
C ASP A 30 5.25 5.39 -8.22
N GLU A 31 4.34 5.02 -9.12
CA GLU A 31 2.97 5.55 -9.12
C GLU A 31 2.24 5.16 -7.85
N LEU A 32 2.33 3.90 -7.43
CA LEU A 32 1.65 3.42 -6.22
C LEU A 32 2.19 4.11 -4.96
N LEU A 33 3.50 4.28 -4.84
CA LEU A 33 4.11 5.06 -3.75
C LEU A 33 3.58 6.50 -3.72
N THR A 34 3.44 7.12 -4.90
CA THR A 34 2.87 8.47 -5.03
C THR A 34 1.41 8.49 -4.57
N MET A 35 0.61 7.48 -4.96
CA MET A 35 -0.80 7.36 -4.56
C MET A 35 -0.97 7.25 -3.05
N PHE A 36 -0.13 6.45 -2.36
CA PHE A 36 -0.14 6.37 -0.89
C PHE A 36 0.14 7.72 -0.21
N SER A 37 1.01 8.54 -0.78
CA SER A 37 1.33 9.86 -0.23
C SER A 37 0.28 10.94 -0.54
N ASN A 38 -0.71 10.65 -1.41
CA ASN A 38 -1.65 11.63 -1.93
C ASN A 38 -3.03 11.53 -1.25
N PRO A 39 -3.51 12.58 -0.56
CA PRO A 39 -4.81 12.59 0.12
C PRO A 39 -6.03 12.32 -0.77
N PHE A 40 -5.91 12.47 -2.09
CA PHE A 40 -6.95 12.10 -3.04
C PHE A 40 -7.31 10.60 -2.93
N TYR A 41 -6.33 9.74 -2.65
CA TYR A 41 -6.53 8.31 -2.47
C TYR A 41 -6.78 7.97 -1.00
N GLY A 42 -7.95 8.35 -0.48
CA GLY A 42 -8.26 8.30 0.95
C GLY A 42 -7.90 6.98 1.65
N GLY A 43 -8.19 5.82 1.05
CA GLY A 43 -7.85 4.52 1.63
C GLY A 43 -6.34 4.27 1.73
N LEU A 44 -5.60 4.50 0.64
CA LEU A 44 -4.15 4.39 0.61
C LEU A 44 -3.50 5.42 1.55
N HIS A 45 -3.97 6.67 1.50
CA HIS A 45 -3.42 7.75 2.29
C HIS A 45 -3.61 7.53 3.80
N MET A 46 -4.73 6.96 4.22
CA MET A 46 -4.94 6.60 5.62
C MET A 46 -3.97 5.51 6.09
N ALA A 47 -3.67 4.51 5.25
CA ALA A 47 -2.63 3.53 5.56
C ALA A 47 -1.25 4.19 5.64
N TYR A 48 -0.94 5.13 4.75
CA TYR A 48 0.30 5.90 4.79
C TYR A 48 0.46 6.75 6.06
N VAL A 49 -0.60 7.43 6.50
CA VAL A 49 -0.60 8.22 7.73
C VAL A 49 -0.43 7.35 8.98
N GLN A 50 -1.00 6.14 8.99
CA GLN A 50 -0.92 5.24 10.14
C GLN A 50 0.39 4.45 10.22
N LEU A 51 0.89 3.96 9.08
CA LEU A 51 2.08 3.10 9.02
C LEU A 51 3.39 3.85 8.77
N GLY A 52 3.30 5.05 8.19
CA GLY A 52 4.45 5.86 7.81
C GLY A 52 5.10 5.44 6.49
N LYS A 53 5.92 6.35 5.96
CA LYS A 53 6.57 6.23 4.65
C LYS A 53 7.43 4.96 4.51
N GLU A 54 8.23 4.65 5.52
CA GLU A 54 9.17 3.51 5.46
C GLU A 54 8.43 2.18 5.37
N SER A 55 7.41 1.98 6.21
CA SER A 55 6.58 0.78 6.21
C SER A 55 5.85 0.59 4.88
N ILE A 56 5.23 1.66 4.35
CA ILE A 56 4.57 1.61 3.03
C ILE A 56 5.58 1.29 1.92
N GLY A 57 6.76 1.94 1.94
CA GLY A 57 7.81 1.68 0.97
C GLY A 57 8.24 0.21 0.96
N HIS A 58 8.38 -0.39 2.14
CA HIS A 58 8.71 -1.81 2.27
C HIS A 58 7.61 -2.71 1.73
N ILE A 59 6.34 -2.45 2.09
CA ILE A 59 5.18 -3.24 1.64
C ILE A 59 5.07 -3.20 0.11
N VAL A 60 5.12 -2.01 -0.49
CA VAL A 60 5.00 -1.85 -1.94
C VAL A 60 6.15 -2.59 -2.63
N ARG A 61 7.40 -2.40 -2.20
CA ARG A 61 8.54 -3.10 -2.80
C ARG A 61 8.40 -4.63 -2.74
N GLN A 62 7.99 -5.17 -1.59
CA GLN A 62 7.75 -6.61 -1.46
C GLN A 62 6.69 -7.13 -2.45
N VAL A 63 5.64 -6.35 -2.68
CA VAL A 63 4.57 -6.68 -3.63
C VAL A 63 5.09 -6.77 -5.07
N TYR A 64 6.03 -5.90 -5.49
CA TYR A 64 6.62 -5.97 -6.83
C TYR A 64 7.73 -7.02 -6.94
N GLU A 65 8.51 -7.25 -5.88
CA GLU A 65 9.54 -8.30 -5.85
C GLU A 65 8.94 -9.71 -5.93
N ASN A 66 7.78 -9.94 -5.29
CA ASN A 66 7.11 -11.25 -5.27
C ASN A 66 6.67 -11.76 -6.66
N ILE A 67 6.56 -10.90 -7.67
CA ILE A 67 6.29 -11.34 -9.06
C ILE A 67 7.46 -12.19 -9.60
N HIS A 68 8.70 -11.83 -9.26
CA HIS A 68 9.87 -12.53 -9.78
C HIS A 68 9.98 -13.98 -9.26
N LEU A 69 9.35 -14.29 -8.13
CA LEU A 69 9.35 -15.64 -7.55
C LEU A 69 8.28 -16.56 -8.14
N LYS A 70 7.18 -16.02 -8.69
CA LYS A 70 6.08 -16.82 -9.27
C LYS A 70 6.32 -17.20 -10.75
N ASN A 71 7.29 -16.56 -11.40
CA ASN A 71 7.66 -16.80 -12.79
C ASN A 71 8.93 -17.67 -12.94
N GLY A 72 9.32 -18.40 -11.89
CA GLY A 72 10.44 -19.35 -11.88
C GLY A 72 9.97 -20.80 -11.83
#